data_AF-A0A1H9LC31-F1
#
_entry.id   AF-A0A1H9LC31-F1
#
_cell.length_a   1.000
_cell.length_b   1.000
_cell.length_c   1.000
_cell.angle_alpha   90.00
_cell.angle_beta   90.00
_cell.angle_gamma   90.00
#
_symmetry.space_group_name_H-M   'P 1'
#
loop_
_entity.id
_entity.type
_entity.pdbx_description
1 polymer ?
#
loop_
_entity_poly.entity_id
_entity_poly.type
_entity_poly.pdbx_seq_one_letter_code
_entity_poly.pdbx_strand_id
1 'polypeptide(L)'
;MLKHLIRTRLYASTPAEIVKYGRQYGIHITKEQAAELLKFIKKESIDPFSKQDRSKTYSYVEQNIGQREAKQADQLLNQLVKQYNLDHLL
;
A
#
# COMPACT_ATOMS: atom_id res chain seq x y z
N MET A 1 -9.83 9.14 -14.91
CA MET A 1 -10.89 8.79 -13.92
C MET A 1 -10.42 7.73 -12.92
N LEU A 2 -10.06 6.50 -13.33
CA LEU A 2 -9.72 5.42 -12.41
C LEU A 2 -8.51 5.70 -11.49
N LYS A 3 -7.38 6.20 -12.04
CA LYS A 3 -6.20 6.59 -11.22
C LYS A 3 -6.55 7.61 -10.13
N HIS A 4 -7.45 8.54 -10.43
CA HIS A 4 -7.89 9.54 -9.46
C HIS A 4 -8.71 8.88 -8.34
N LEU A 5 -9.68 8.02 -8.68
CA LEU A 5 -10.49 7.29 -7.69
C LEU A 5 -9.61 6.46 -6.73
N ILE A 6 -8.60 5.76 -7.26
CA ILE A 6 -7.67 4.95 -6.47
C ILE A 6 -6.83 5.82 -5.53
N ARG A 7 -6.31 6.97 -6.00
CA ARG A 7 -5.60 7.93 -5.13
C ARG A 7 -6.50 8.45 -4.02
N THR A 8 -7.70 8.92 -4.37
CA THR A 8 -8.66 9.42 -3.38
C THR A 8 -8.95 8.35 -2.32
N ARG A 9 -9.14 7.10 -2.74
CA ARG A 9 -9.40 6.01 -1.81
C ARG A 9 -8.19 5.66 -0.94
N LEU A 10 -6.97 5.67 -1.48
CA LEU A 10 -5.73 5.53 -0.71
C LEU A 10 -5.63 6.60 0.39
N TYR A 11 -5.83 7.87 0.03
CA TYR A 11 -5.67 8.99 0.97
C TYR A 11 -6.78 9.05 2.03
N ALA A 12 -7.97 8.54 1.70
CA ALA A 12 -9.08 8.39 2.63
C ALA A 12 -9.04 7.07 3.44
N SER A 13 -8.00 6.24 3.29
CA SER A 13 -7.91 4.98 4.03
C SER A 13 -7.66 5.23 5.51
N THR A 14 -8.20 4.35 6.35
CA THR A 14 -8.05 4.41 7.81
C THR A 14 -7.14 3.29 8.33
N PRO A 15 -6.49 3.45 9.50
CA PRO A 15 -5.63 2.40 10.06
C PRO A 15 -6.38 1.07 10.28
N ALA A 16 -7.65 1.14 10.68
CA ALA A 16 -8.49 -0.05 10.87
C ALA A 16 -8.75 -0.81 9.56
N GLU A 17 -8.93 -0.10 8.45
CA GLU A 17 -9.07 -0.73 7.13
C GLU A 17 -7.79 -1.42 6.69
N ILE A 18 -6.63 -0.78 6.89
CA ILE A 18 -5.33 -1.39 6.56
C ILE A 18 -5.12 -2.67 7.36
N VAL A 19 -5.40 -2.67 8.67
CA VAL A 19 -5.32 -3.88 9.50
C VAL A 19 -6.29 -4.96 9.02
N LYS A 20 -7.54 -4.59 8.72
CA LYS A 20 -8.57 -5.52 8.21
C LYS A 20 -8.14 -6.18 6.90
N TYR A 21 -7.69 -5.39 5.92
CA TYR A 21 -7.27 -5.92 4.62
C TYR A 21 -5.94 -6.66 4.71
N GLY A 22 -4.99 -6.20 5.53
CA GLY A 22 -3.75 -6.92 5.82
C GLY A 22 -4.06 -8.35 6.30
N ARG A 23 -4.93 -8.49 7.30
CA ARG A 23 -5.38 -9.80 7.81
C ARG A 23 -6.02 -10.66 6.72
N GLN A 24 -6.88 -10.07 5.87
CA GLN A 24 -7.54 -10.78 4.77
C GLN A 24 -6.54 -11.37 3.76
N TYR A 25 -5.41 -10.70 3.52
CA TYR A 25 -4.38 -11.14 2.59
C TYR A 25 -3.16 -11.79 3.28
N GLY A 26 -3.24 -12.08 4.58
CA GLY A 26 -2.15 -12.73 5.33
C GLY A 26 -0.91 -11.84 5.57
N ILE A 27 -1.09 -10.52 5.54
CA ILE A 27 -0.08 -9.50 5.87
C ILE A 27 -0.39 -8.98 7.28
N HIS A 28 0.48 -9.32 8.23
CA HIS A 28 0.30 -8.90 9.62
C HIS A 28 0.81 -7.47 9.79
N ILE A 29 -0.05 -6.59 10.27
CA ILE A 29 0.29 -5.19 10.57
C ILE A 29 -0.52 -4.75 11.79
N THR A 30 0.11 -4.07 12.73
CA THR A 30 -0.60 -3.51 13.89
C THR A 30 -1.33 -2.21 13.53
N LYS A 31 -2.24 -1.76 14.40
CA LYS A 31 -2.97 -0.51 14.18
C LYS A 31 -2.03 0.70 14.20
N GLU A 32 -1.00 0.67 15.03
CA GLU A 32 0.02 1.70 15.17
C GLU A 32 0.90 1.77 13.91
N GLN A 33 1.38 0.62 13.43
CA GLN A 33 2.13 0.53 12.17
C GLN A 33 1.31 1.01 10.97
N ALA A 34 0.02 0.64 10.91
CA ALA A 34 -0.89 1.12 9.87
C ALA A 34 -1.11 2.64 9.93
N ALA A 35 -1.18 3.21 11.14
CA ALA A 35 -1.33 4.65 11.32
C ALA A 35 -0.09 5.42 10.84
N GLU A 36 1.11 4.97 11.23
CA GLU A 36 2.36 5.59 10.79
C GLU A 36 2.60 5.41 9.27
N LEU A 37 2.25 4.26 8.69
CA LEU A 37 2.27 4.05 7.24
C LEU A 37 1.38 5.05 6.49
N LEU A 38 0.14 5.24 6.94
CA LEU A 38 -0.77 6.20 6.31
C LEU A 38 -0.31 7.65 6.47
N LYS A 39 0.31 7.97 7.62
CA LYS A 39 0.94 9.28 7.85
C LYS A 39 2.12 9.51 6.91
N PHE A 40 2.97 8.51 6.72
CA PHE A 40 4.06 8.53 5.75
C PHE A 40 3.53 8.75 4.33
N ILE A 41 2.53 7.97 3.90
CA ILE A 41 1.91 8.08 2.57
C ILE A 41 1.41 9.51 2.30
N LYS A 42 0.73 10.11 3.28
CA LYS A 42 0.21 11.48 3.18
C LYS A 42 1.32 12.52 3.20
N LYS A 43 2.30 12.39 4.08
CA LYS A 43 3.42 13.33 4.25
C LYS A 43 4.28 13.40 2.99
N GLU A 44 4.65 12.24 2.44
CA GLU A 44 5.49 12.13 1.25
C GLU A 44 4.71 12.29 -0.06
N SER A 45 3.39 12.52 0.02
CA SER A 45 2.50 12.66 -1.14
C SER A 45 2.65 11.51 -2.15
N ILE A 46 2.69 10.27 -1.63
CA ILE A 46 2.93 9.06 -2.42
C ILE A 46 1.92 8.93 -3.56
N ASP A 47 2.42 8.75 -4.78
CA ASP A 47 1.63 8.31 -5.93
C ASP A 47 1.77 6.77 -6.11
N PRO A 48 0.71 5.97 -5.90
CA PRO A 48 0.79 4.51 -6.06
C PRO A 48 1.09 4.07 -7.50
N PHE A 49 0.94 4.96 -8.48
CA PHE A 49 1.27 4.70 -9.88
C PHE A 49 2.69 5.12 -10.28
N SER A 50 3.43 5.78 -9.39
CA SER A 50 4.84 6.10 -9.59
C SER A 50 5.73 4.95 -9.12
N LYS A 51 6.59 4.42 -10.00
CA LYS A 51 7.55 3.37 -9.64
C LYS A 51 8.47 3.81 -8.49
N GLN A 52 8.88 5.09 -8.49
CA GLN A 52 9.72 5.65 -7.44
C GLN A 52 9.00 5.65 -6.09
N ASP A 53 7.75 6.07 -6.04
CA ASP A 53 7.00 6.16 -4.78
C ASP A 53 6.53 4.80 -4.26
N ARG A 54 6.26 3.84 -5.17
CA ARG A 54 6.10 2.43 -4.78
C ARG A 54 7.37 1.89 -4.13
N SER A 55 8.55 2.20 -4.68
CA SER A 55 9.83 1.81 -4.08
C SER A 55 10.01 2.45 -2.69
N LYS A 56 9.67 3.74 -2.51
CA LYS A 56 9.71 4.39 -1.18
C LYS A 56 8.79 3.70 -0.19
N THR A 57 7.56 3.37 -0.62
CA THR A 57 6.58 2.68 0.21
C THR A 57 7.05 1.29 0.60
N TYR A 58 7.61 0.53 -0.34
CA TYR A 58 8.24 -0.76 -0.06
C TYR A 58 9.33 -0.63 1.01
N SER A 59 10.28 0.29 0.82
CA SER A 59 11.37 0.50 1.77
C SER A 59 10.86 0.93 3.16
N TYR A 60 9.83 1.78 3.20
CA TYR A 60 9.20 2.17 4.46
C TYR A 60 8.60 0.96 5.19
N VAL A 61 7.84 0.12 4.49
CA VAL A 61 7.25 -1.10 5.06
C VAL A 61 8.35 -2.05 5.53
N GLU A 62 9.39 -2.27 4.73
CA GLU A 62 10.51 -3.16 5.09
C GLU A 62 11.20 -2.74 6.39
N GLN A 63 11.42 -1.43 6.57
CA GLN A 63 12.15 -0.88 7.72
C GLN A 63 11.29 -0.77 9.00
N ASN A 64 10.00 -0.46 8.88
CA ASN A 64 9.15 -0.12 10.03
C ASN A 64 8.14 -1.22 10.40
N ILE A 65 7.89 -2.17 9.50
CA ILE A 65 6.92 -3.25 9.69
C ILE A 65 7.63 -4.59 9.58
N GLY A 66 8.32 -4.83 8.46
CA GLY A 66 9.16 -5.99 8.25
C GLY A 66 9.36 -6.33 6.77
N GLN A 67 10.48 -6.98 6.48
CA GLN A 67 10.84 -7.39 5.12
C GLN A 67 9.83 -8.37 4.52
N ARG A 68 9.28 -9.27 5.33
CA ARG A 68 8.28 -10.25 4.87
C ARG A 68 7.02 -9.53 4.41
N GLU A 69 6.54 -8.58 5.18
CA GLU A 69 5.33 -7.80 4.95
C GLU A 69 5.49 -6.92 3.71
N ALA A 70 6.66 -6.31 3.51
CA ALA A 70 6.98 -5.53 2.31
C ALA A 70 6.90 -6.41 1.04
N LYS A 71 7.51 -7.59 1.07
CA LYS A 71 7.45 -8.55 -0.05
C LYS A 71 6.03 -9.02 -0.32
N GLN A 72 5.27 -9.36 0.73
CA GLN A 72 3.87 -9.79 0.57
C GLN A 72 2.99 -8.67 0.00
N ALA A 73 3.17 -7.43 0.45
CA ALA A 73 2.43 -6.28 -0.06
C ALA A 73 2.73 -5.98 -1.54
N ASP A 74 4.01 -6.05 -1.94
CA ASP A 74 4.40 -5.89 -3.35
C ASP A 74 3.85 -7.01 -4.24
N GLN A 75 3.93 -8.26 -3.78
CA GLN A 75 3.33 -9.40 -4.46
C GLN A 75 1.82 -9.24 -4.61
N LEU A 76 1.12 -8.82 -3.55
CA LEU A 76 -0.31 -8.57 -3.57
C LEU A 76 -0.69 -7.48 -4.57
N LEU A 77 0.06 -6.36 -4.61
CA LEU A 77 -0.17 -5.31 -5.59
C LEU A 77 -0.06 -5.87 -7.01
N ASN A 78 1.01 -6.59 -7.31
CA ASN A 78 1.25 -7.19 -8.62
C ASN A 78 0.17 -8.22 -9.01
N GLN A 79 -0.35 -8.99 -8.06
CA GLN A 79 -1.47 -9.91 -8.27
C GLN A 79 -2.77 -9.16 -8.58
N LEU A 80 -3.11 -8.14 -7.80
CA LEU A 80 -4.35 -7.37 -7.97
C LEU A 80 -4.37 -6.65 -9.31
N VAL A 81 -3.27 -5.98 -9.69
CA VAL A 81 -3.26 -5.28 -10.98
C VAL A 81 -3.38 -6.24 -12.17
N LYS A 82 -2.81 -7.44 -12.09
CA LYS A 82 -3.01 -8.47 -13.13
C LYS A 82 -4.44 -8.98 -13.14
N GLN A 83 -4.99 -9.33 -11.98
CA GLN A 83 -6.35 -9.87 -11.85
C GLN A 83 -7.41 -8.91 -12.41
N TYR A 84 -7.21 -7.60 -12.25
CA TYR A 84 -8.13 -6.57 -12.74
C TYR A 84 -7.72 -5.95 -14.09
N ASN A 85 -6.70 -6.49 -14.78
CA ASN A 85 -6.15 -5.95 -16.03
C ASN A 85 -5.75 -4.47 -15.95
N LEU A 86 -5.18 -4.07 -14.80
CA LEU A 86 -4.73 -2.73 -14.45
C LEU A 86 -3.20 -2.60 -14.47
N ASP A 87 -2.48 -3.60 -14.95
CA ASP A 87 -1.02 -3.63 -15.05
C ASP A 87 -0.47 -2.44 -15.86
N HIS A 88 -1.20 -2.00 -16.89
CA HIS A 88 -0.91 -0.79 -17.66
C HIS A 88 -0.92 0.53 -16.85
N LEU A 89 -1.42 0.52 -15.61
CA LEU A 89 -1.43 1.69 -14.75
C LEU A 89 -0.13 1.86 -13.96
N LEU A 90 0.63 0.79 -13.75
CA LEU A 90 1.84 0.76 -12.91
C LEU A 90 3.11 1.20 -13.63
#